data_AF-A0A378QJP0-F1
#
_entry.id   AF-A0A378QJP0-F1
#
_cell.length_a   1.000
_cell.length_b   1.000
_cell.length_c   1.000
_cell.angle_alpha   90.00
_cell.angle_beta   90.00
_cell.angle_gamma   90.00
#
_symmetry.space_group_name_H-M   'P 1'
#
loop_
_entity.id
_entity.type
_entity.pdbx_description
1 polymer ?
#
loop_
_entity_poly.entity_id
_entity_poly.type
_entity_poly.pdbx_seq_one_letter_code
_entity_poly.pdbx_strand_id
1 'polypeptide(L)'
;MPHHTDTIADWLVSNRLYEDNLFYYALIICFWFFIGFAFLGFELEGFSLQQNLFFNFVFYLFICTMMALCPFWFKFFFSKTHTAKREQELNAHLNELDDDDRQEVVAYLNETGQLAMRPAQRWALVFLGSYFLFEVFFISAWVKDMALVWEPRWASVLIEWVRENTDFLSDKERIDRKLFSVYIKPSDTELYQLYTSEREFLASSFGGATALFQVFRSFCFPLILFAFATIIWRPLDWLGGLSIDPRNIHSVGSFIFSSVATLAMTLLFLSVIFYFIFLDMSAVLLFDKQHWANSFSWNFAFVFAILAIKFIYGWFLFWRDMLFHR
;
A
#
# COMPACT_ATOMS: atom_id res chain seq x y z
N MET A 1 40.76 -23.01 26.59
CA MET A 1 40.37 -21.68 26.08
C MET A 1 39.25 -21.90 25.08
N PRO A 2 38.09 -21.25 25.25
CA PRO A 2 36.97 -21.44 24.34
C PRO A 2 37.27 -20.73 23.01
N HIS A 3 37.03 -21.45 21.90
CA HIS A 3 37.13 -20.94 20.55
C HIS A 3 35.96 -19.99 20.27
N HIS A 4 36.22 -18.68 20.25
CA HIS A 4 35.34 -17.71 19.60
C HIS A 4 35.53 -17.84 18.09
N THR A 5 34.71 -18.67 17.47
CA THR A 5 34.48 -18.64 16.02
C THR A 5 33.07 -18.15 15.77
N ASP A 6 32.78 -16.92 16.19
CA ASP A 6 31.77 -16.08 15.56
C ASP A 6 32.36 -15.67 14.20
N THR A 7 32.25 -16.57 13.23
CA THR A 7 32.91 -16.39 11.94
C THR A 7 32.25 -15.25 11.17
N ILE A 8 33.04 -14.56 10.35
CA ILE A 8 32.61 -13.53 9.38
C ILE A 8 31.41 -13.99 8.51
N ALA A 9 31.17 -15.31 8.41
CA ALA A 9 29.97 -15.91 7.82
C ALA A 9 28.68 -15.61 8.62
N ASP A 10 28.67 -15.65 9.95
CA ASP A 10 27.50 -15.23 10.77
C ASP A 10 27.25 -13.72 10.67
N TRP A 11 28.31 -12.94 10.46
CA TRP A 11 28.21 -11.50 10.22
C TRP A 11 27.65 -11.21 8.81
N LEU A 12 28.09 -11.95 7.78
CA LEU A 12 27.57 -11.85 6.40
C LEU A 12 26.15 -12.40 6.22
N VAL A 13 25.77 -13.43 6.99
CA VAL A 13 24.44 -14.07 6.91
C VAL A 13 23.38 -13.31 7.71
N SER A 14 23.75 -12.51 8.72
CA SER A 14 22.81 -11.78 9.62
C SER A 14 22.66 -10.28 9.34
N ASN A 15 23.12 -9.77 8.20
CA ASN A 15 23.40 -8.33 8.01
C ASN A 15 22.19 -7.39 7.74
N ARG A 16 20.94 -7.80 8.02
CA ARG A 16 19.74 -7.08 7.55
C ARG A 16 18.76 -6.70 8.67
N LEU A 17 19.24 -5.91 9.64
CA LEU A 17 18.43 -5.41 10.76
C LEU A 17 17.15 -4.69 10.30
N TYR A 18 17.19 -4.02 9.14
CA TYR A 18 16.01 -3.43 8.53
C TYR A 18 14.93 -4.46 8.16
N GLU A 19 15.32 -5.54 7.47
CA GLU A 19 14.37 -6.57 6.99
C GLU A 19 13.77 -7.36 8.15
N ASP A 20 14.58 -7.68 9.15
CA ASP A 20 14.10 -8.33 10.37
C ASP A 20 13.06 -7.46 11.07
N ASN A 21 13.35 -6.17 11.27
CA ASN A 21 12.40 -5.23 11.88
C ASN A 21 11.13 -5.08 11.03
N LEU A 22 11.28 -4.96 9.71
CA LEU A 22 10.16 -4.89 8.79
C LEU A 22 9.26 -6.13 8.92
N PHE A 23 9.85 -7.32 8.98
CA PHE A 23 9.12 -8.58 9.13
C PHE A 23 8.34 -8.62 10.45
N TYR A 24 8.98 -8.34 11.59
CA TYR A 24 8.27 -8.36 12.88
C TYR A 24 7.17 -7.30 12.96
N TYR A 25 7.41 -6.10 12.41
CA TYR A 25 6.42 -5.02 12.44
C TYR A 25 5.26 -5.35 11.51
N ALA A 26 5.53 -5.95 10.35
CA ALA A 26 4.50 -6.45 9.45
C ALA A 26 3.67 -7.55 10.13
N LEU A 27 4.28 -8.48 10.87
CA LEU A 27 3.55 -9.50 11.63
C LEU A 27 2.62 -8.89 12.68
N ILE A 28 3.09 -7.88 13.44
CA ILE A 28 2.26 -7.19 14.43
C ILE A 28 1.06 -6.50 13.76
N ILE A 29 1.29 -5.83 12.62
CA ILE A 29 0.22 -5.19 11.86
C ILE A 29 -0.74 -6.23 11.28
N CYS A 30 -0.25 -7.33 10.71
CA CYS A 30 -1.08 -8.42 10.21
C CYS A 30 -1.95 -9.03 11.32
N PHE A 31 -1.42 -9.19 12.54
CA PHE A 31 -2.19 -9.67 13.69
C PHE A 31 -3.34 -8.73 14.04
N TRP A 32 -3.07 -7.43 14.19
CA TRP A 32 -4.11 -6.44 14.49
C TRP A 32 -5.09 -6.27 13.33
N PHE A 33 -4.61 -6.35 12.10
CA PHE A 33 -5.43 -6.33 10.90
C PHE A 33 -6.38 -7.53 10.90
N PHE A 34 -5.89 -8.74 11.22
CA PHE A 34 -6.72 -9.94 11.30
C PHE A 34 -7.82 -9.80 12.36
N ILE A 35 -7.51 -9.26 13.53
CA ILE A 35 -8.53 -8.95 14.57
C ILE A 35 -9.57 -8.00 13.98
N GLY A 36 -9.14 -6.89 13.38
CA GLY A 36 -10.07 -5.95 12.75
C GLY A 36 -10.91 -6.59 11.65
N PHE A 37 -10.31 -7.38 10.77
CA PHE A 37 -10.99 -8.10 9.69
C PHE A 37 -12.06 -9.06 10.22
N ALA A 38 -11.76 -9.80 11.29
CA ALA A 38 -12.70 -10.74 11.90
C ALA A 38 -13.88 -10.03 12.58
N PHE A 39 -13.62 -8.96 13.34
CA PHE A 39 -14.61 -8.37 14.23
C PHE A 39 -15.34 -7.15 13.67
N LEU A 40 -14.81 -6.43 12.66
CA LEU A 40 -15.50 -5.28 12.06
C LEU A 40 -16.83 -5.69 11.41
N GLY A 41 -17.81 -4.79 11.44
CA GLY A 41 -19.16 -5.02 10.95
C GLY A 41 -20.11 -5.67 11.96
N PHE A 42 -19.71 -5.71 13.24
CA PHE A 42 -20.57 -6.21 14.32
C PHE A 42 -21.79 -5.31 14.52
N GLU A 43 -22.89 -5.91 14.97
CA GLU A 43 -24.14 -5.22 15.28
C GLU A 43 -24.53 -5.54 16.72
N LEU A 44 -24.76 -4.49 17.50
CA LEU A 44 -25.27 -4.61 18.86
C LEU A 44 -26.79 -4.50 18.82
N GLU A 45 -27.47 -5.51 19.35
CA GLU A 45 -28.92 -5.53 19.48
C GLU A 45 -29.40 -4.33 20.30
N GLY A 46 -30.47 -3.66 19.84
CA GLY A 46 -31.04 -2.48 20.49
C GLY A 46 -30.46 -1.13 20.06
N PHE A 47 -29.45 -1.11 19.18
CA PHE A 47 -28.88 0.12 18.61
C PHE A 47 -29.27 0.31 17.14
N SER A 48 -29.38 1.57 16.70
CA SER A 48 -29.62 1.89 15.29
C SER A 48 -28.39 1.59 14.42
N LEU A 49 -28.58 1.45 13.10
CA LEU A 49 -27.46 1.25 12.16
C LEU A 49 -26.39 2.34 12.26
N GLN A 50 -26.80 3.60 12.46
CA GLN A 50 -25.86 4.73 12.63
C GLN A 50 -25.07 4.64 13.93
N GLN A 51 -25.68 4.18 15.02
CA GLN A 51 -24.98 3.94 16.28
C GLN A 51 -24.01 2.77 16.17
N ASN A 52 -24.42 1.68 15.50
CA ASN A 52 -23.53 0.56 15.20
C ASN A 52 -22.36 0.99 14.30
N LEU A 53 -22.58 1.84 13.31
CA LEU A 53 -21.52 2.43 12.50
C LEU A 53 -20.53 3.22 13.37
N PHE A 54 -21.03 4.03 14.31
CA PHE A 54 -20.19 4.77 15.24
C PHE A 54 -19.34 3.83 16.13
N PHE A 55 -19.93 2.77 16.68
CA PHE A 55 -19.17 1.79 17.47
C PHE A 55 -18.11 1.06 16.64
N ASN A 56 -18.45 0.68 15.40
CA ASN A 56 -17.48 0.09 14.48
C ASN A 56 -16.36 1.07 14.12
N PHE A 57 -16.67 2.36 13.98
CA PHE A 57 -15.67 3.40 13.74
C PHE A 57 -14.72 3.57 14.93
N VAL A 58 -15.26 3.60 16.16
CA VAL A 58 -14.43 3.62 17.38
C VAL A 58 -13.56 2.38 17.48
N PHE A 59 -14.11 1.20 17.15
CA PHE A 59 -13.34 -0.05 17.13
C PHE A 59 -12.23 -0.03 16.06
N TYR A 60 -12.53 0.48 14.86
CA TYR A 60 -11.53 0.72 13.82
C TYR A 60 -10.38 1.61 14.33
N LEU A 61 -10.69 2.75 14.95
CA LEU A 61 -9.67 3.65 15.52
C LEU A 61 -8.86 2.98 16.63
N PHE A 62 -9.50 2.16 17.46
CA PHE A 62 -8.80 1.37 18.48
C PHE A 62 -7.78 0.43 17.84
N ILE A 63 -8.16 -0.33 16.80
CA ILE A 63 -7.24 -1.23 16.09
C ILE A 63 -6.10 -0.45 15.42
N CYS A 64 -6.38 0.68 14.76
CA CYS A 64 -5.35 1.54 14.19
C CYS A 64 -4.37 2.07 15.26
N THR A 65 -4.86 2.40 16.45
CA THR A 65 -4.02 2.78 17.58
C THR A 65 -3.14 1.62 18.03
N MET A 66 -3.68 0.40 18.11
CA MET A 66 -2.91 -0.79 18.45
C MET A 66 -1.83 -1.10 17.41
N MET A 67 -2.11 -0.88 16.10
CA MET A 67 -1.11 -0.95 15.04
C MET A 67 -0.03 0.12 15.20
N ALA A 68 -0.38 1.37 15.53
CA ALA A 68 0.59 2.44 15.75
C ALA A 68 1.54 2.16 16.93
N LEU A 69 1.08 1.40 17.93
CA LEU A 69 1.88 0.93 19.05
C LEU A 69 2.82 -0.26 18.70
N CYS A 70 3.11 -0.51 17.42
CA CYS A 70 4.06 -1.52 16.96
C CYS A 70 5.37 -1.59 17.77
N PRO A 71 6.07 -0.47 18.06
CA PRO A 71 7.33 -0.54 18.82
C PRO A 71 7.14 -1.06 20.25
N PHE A 72 5.98 -0.79 20.87
CA PHE A 72 5.64 -1.31 22.20
C PHE A 72 5.46 -2.83 22.13
N TRP A 73 4.65 -3.31 21.19
CA TRP A 73 4.42 -4.75 20.98
C TRP A 73 5.71 -5.48 20.63
N PHE A 74 6.56 -4.87 19.81
CA PHE A 74 7.85 -5.42 19.45
C PHE A 74 8.74 -5.63 20.66
N LYS A 75 8.88 -4.61 21.52
CA LYS A 75 9.63 -4.74 22.77
C LYS A 75 8.99 -5.75 23.72
N PHE A 76 7.66 -5.76 23.83
CA PHE A 76 6.95 -6.63 24.76
C PHE A 76 7.11 -8.11 24.41
N PHE A 77 6.89 -8.48 23.14
CA PHE A 77 6.93 -9.88 22.70
C PHE A 77 8.30 -10.35 22.22
N PHE A 78 9.10 -9.46 21.62
CA PHE A 78 10.34 -9.81 20.94
C PHE A 78 11.60 -9.25 21.61
N SER A 79 11.53 -8.68 22.83
CA SER A 79 12.71 -8.16 23.55
C SER A 79 13.87 -9.15 23.70
N LYS A 80 13.59 -10.46 23.73
CA LYS A 80 14.61 -11.50 23.87
C LYS A 80 15.20 -11.96 22.53
N THR A 81 14.67 -11.48 21.40
CA THR A 81 15.18 -11.85 20.06
C THR A 81 16.54 -11.21 19.80
N HIS A 82 17.31 -11.85 18.92
CA HIS A 82 18.60 -11.33 18.45
C HIS A 82 18.47 -9.91 17.86
N THR A 83 17.41 -9.68 17.07
CA THR A 83 17.08 -8.38 16.45
C THR A 83 16.91 -7.26 17.49
N ALA A 84 16.20 -7.52 18.60
CA ALA A 84 15.97 -6.52 19.64
C ALA A 84 17.24 -6.17 20.43
N LYS A 85 18.09 -7.16 20.74
CA LYS A 85 19.39 -6.92 21.40
C LYS A 85 20.32 -6.09 20.52
N ARG A 86 20.36 -6.41 19.22
CA ARG A 86 21.18 -5.68 18.26
C ARG A 86 20.71 -4.24 18.04
N GLU A 87 19.39 -3.99 18.01
CA GLU A 87 18.87 -2.62 17.95
C GLU A 87 19.32 -1.82 19.19
N GLN A 88 19.39 -2.44 20.37
CA GLN A 88 19.87 -1.78 21.59
C GLN A 88 21.38 -1.51 21.55
N GLU A 89 22.19 -2.50 21.17
CA GLU A 89 23.65 -2.37 21.04
C GLU A 89 24.03 -1.32 19.99
N LEU A 90 23.39 -1.33 18.83
CA LEU A 90 23.62 -0.35 17.78
C LEU A 90 23.29 1.07 18.25
N ASN A 91 22.16 1.25 18.93
CA ASN A 91 21.79 2.56 19.47
C ASN A 91 22.74 3.01 20.59
N ALA A 92 23.28 2.09 21.40
CA ALA A 92 24.27 2.43 22.41
C ALA A 92 25.56 2.94 21.75
N HIS A 93 26.10 2.22 20.77
CA HIS A 93 27.30 2.64 20.03
C HIS A 93 27.09 3.96 19.26
N LEU A 94 25.92 4.16 18.65
CA LEU A 94 25.61 5.42 17.97
C LEU A 94 25.49 6.62 18.91
N ASN A 95 25.19 6.40 20.19
CA ASN A 95 25.11 7.46 21.20
C ASN A 95 26.47 7.78 21.83
N GLU A 96 27.49 6.96 21.60
CA GLU A 96 28.87 7.17 22.05
C GLU A 96 29.70 7.99 21.05
N LEU A 97 29.20 8.16 19.81
CA LEU A 97 29.84 8.92 18.74
C LEU A 97 29.50 10.42 18.83
N ASP A 98 30.46 11.26 18.42
CA ASP A 98 30.21 12.68 18.19
C ASP A 98 29.24 12.89 17.02
N ASP A 99 28.55 14.03 16.98
CA ASP A 99 27.43 14.27 16.06
C ASP A 99 27.81 14.17 14.57
N ASP A 100 29.02 14.59 14.20
CA ASP A 100 29.52 14.53 12.82
C ASP A 100 29.81 13.07 12.40
N ASP A 101 30.57 12.33 13.21
CA ASP A 101 30.89 10.91 12.99
C ASP A 101 29.61 10.05 12.99
N ARG A 102 28.65 10.37 13.87
CA ARG A 102 27.36 9.71 13.93
C ARG A 102 26.58 9.87 12.63
N GLN A 103 26.58 11.05 12.01
CA GLN A 103 25.86 11.27 10.76
C GLN A 103 26.47 10.47 9.60
N GLU A 104 27.79 10.42 9.52
CA GLU A 104 28.50 9.64 8.50
C GLU A 104 28.24 8.14 8.66
N VAL A 105 28.38 7.62 9.89
CA VAL A 105 28.09 6.21 10.21
C VAL A 105 26.63 5.87 9.95
N VAL A 106 25.68 6.74 10.32
CA VAL A 106 24.26 6.55 10.03
C VAL A 106 24.00 6.55 8.52
N ALA A 107 24.66 7.40 7.73
CA ALA A 107 24.51 7.40 6.28
C ALA A 107 24.99 6.07 5.67
N TYR A 108 26.17 5.60 6.07
CA TYR A 108 26.72 4.33 5.63
C TYR A 108 25.83 3.12 6.01
N LEU A 109 25.43 3.03 7.28
CA LEU A 109 24.54 1.95 7.77
C LEU A 109 23.15 1.96 7.11
N ASN A 110 22.71 3.14 6.65
CA ASN A 110 21.46 3.27 5.91
C ASN A 110 21.56 2.71 4.49
N GLU A 111 22.69 2.85 3.83
CA GLU A 111 22.92 2.29 2.50
C GLU A 111 23.03 0.75 2.56
N THR A 112 23.66 0.22 3.60
CA THR A 112 23.88 -1.22 3.78
C THR A 112 22.71 -1.98 4.42
N GLY A 113 21.67 -1.29 4.90
CA GLY A 113 20.48 -1.93 5.50
C GLY A 113 20.67 -2.44 6.93
N GLN A 114 21.76 -2.02 7.57
CA GLN A 114 22.13 -2.42 8.91
C GLN A 114 21.48 -1.55 9.99
N LEU A 115 20.77 -0.48 9.60
CA LEU A 115 19.98 0.34 10.51
C LEU A 115 18.58 -0.25 10.73
N ALA A 116 18.03 -0.10 11.94
CA ALA A 116 16.64 -0.39 12.22
C ALA A 116 15.68 0.49 11.40
N MET A 117 14.44 0.03 11.22
CA MET A 117 13.41 0.75 10.47
C MET A 117 13.21 2.16 11.04
N ARG A 118 13.26 3.19 10.19
CA ARG A 118 13.09 4.59 10.57
C ARG A 118 11.65 4.91 10.96
N PRO A 119 11.39 5.96 11.77
CA PRO A 119 10.03 6.38 12.11
C PRO A 119 9.11 6.56 10.89
N ALA A 120 9.60 7.18 9.82
CA ALA A 120 8.81 7.37 8.59
C ALA A 120 8.40 6.04 7.93
N GLN A 121 9.29 5.05 7.91
CA GLN A 121 9.01 3.71 7.39
C GLN A 121 7.99 2.99 8.29
N ARG A 122 8.14 3.10 9.61
CA ARG A 122 7.20 2.53 10.58
C ARG A 122 5.79 3.10 10.37
N TRP A 123 5.68 4.42 10.24
CA TRP A 123 4.41 5.10 9.97
C TRP A 123 3.84 4.78 8.59
N ALA A 124 4.68 4.58 7.57
CA ALA A 124 4.23 4.11 6.26
C ALA A 124 3.58 2.72 6.37
N LEU A 125 4.15 1.81 7.17
CA LEU A 125 3.59 0.47 7.37
C LEU A 125 2.27 0.53 8.16
N VAL A 126 2.21 1.34 9.21
CA VAL A 126 0.97 1.60 9.98
C VAL A 126 -0.10 2.21 9.09
N PHE A 127 0.26 3.16 8.22
CA PHE A 127 -0.66 3.76 7.24
C PHE A 127 -1.24 2.71 6.30
N LEU A 128 -0.40 1.85 5.71
CA LEU A 128 -0.89 0.78 4.82
C LEU A 128 -1.85 -0.18 5.55
N GLY A 129 -1.48 -0.63 6.75
CA GLY A 129 -2.35 -1.48 7.56
C GLY A 129 -3.68 -0.81 7.92
N SER A 130 -3.63 0.45 8.32
CA SER A 130 -4.83 1.25 8.66
C SER A 130 -5.70 1.51 7.44
N TYR A 131 -5.10 1.77 6.27
CA TYR A 131 -5.81 2.00 5.03
C TYR A 131 -6.56 0.74 4.57
N PHE A 132 -5.88 -0.42 4.53
CA PHE A 132 -6.57 -1.67 4.19
C PHE A 132 -7.66 -2.01 5.20
N LEU A 133 -7.44 -1.72 6.48
CA LEU A 133 -8.46 -1.90 7.50
C LEU A 133 -9.63 -0.94 7.31
N PHE A 134 -9.38 0.28 6.85
CA PHE A 134 -10.42 1.24 6.50
C PHE A 134 -11.30 0.72 5.36
N GLU A 135 -10.72 0.12 4.32
CA GLU A 135 -11.51 -0.49 3.25
C GLU A 135 -12.44 -1.59 3.79
N VAL A 136 -11.91 -2.45 4.67
CA VAL A 136 -12.71 -3.49 5.34
C VAL A 136 -13.81 -2.87 6.22
N PHE A 137 -13.50 -1.83 6.99
CA PHE A 137 -14.48 -1.07 7.77
C PHE A 137 -15.59 -0.49 6.88
N PHE A 138 -15.21 0.10 5.75
CA PHE A 138 -16.14 0.70 4.80
C PHE A 138 -17.11 -0.37 4.28
N ILE A 139 -16.60 -1.50 3.81
CA ILE A 139 -17.39 -2.63 3.29
C ILE A 139 -18.30 -3.23 4.35
N SER A 140 -17.82 -3.34 5.59
CA SER A 140 -18.48 -4.20 6.60
C SER A 140 -19.41 -3.45 7.53
N ALA A 141 -19.18 -2.16 7.73
CA ALA A 141 -19.90 -1.34 8.69
C ALA A 141 -20.57 -0.12 8.04
N TRP A 142 -19.90 0.53 7.07
CA TRP A 142 -20.46 1.73 6.42
C TRP A 142 -21.43 1.38 5.29
N VAL A 143 -21.19 0.28 4.58
CA VAL A 143 -22.12 -0.27 3.60
C VAL A 143 -22.92 -1.42 4.22
N LYS A 144 -24.24 -1.32 4.15
CA LYS A 144 -25.18 -2.39 4.56
C LYS A 144 -26.28 -2.48 3.50
N ASP A 145 -26.63 -3.71 3.13
CA ASP A 145 -27.64 -3.97 2.09
C ASP A 145 -27.40 -3.16 0.80
N MET A 146 -26.13 -3.07 0.37
CA MET A 146 -25.67 -2.32 -0.80
C MET A 146 -25.93 -0.80 -0.74
N ALA A 147 -26.19 -0.24 0.44
CA ALA A 147 -26.40 1.19 0.63
C ALA A 147 -25.51 1.75 1.76
N LEU A 148 -25.24 3.05 1.71
CA LEU A 148 -24.53 3.73 2.80
C LEU A 148 -25.44 3.85 4.02
N VAL A 149 -24.96 3.36 5.17
CA VAL A 149 -25.65 3.51 6.47
C VAL A 149 -25.76 4.98 6.89
N TRP A 150 -24.75 5.78 6.53
CA TRP A 150 -24.69 7.21 6.81
C TRP A 150 -24.09 7.96 5.64
N GLU A 151 -24.87 8.87 5.07
CA GLU A 151 -24.45 9.73 3.96
C GLU A 151 -24.53 11.20 4.39
N PRO A 152 -23.45 11.76 4.96
CA PRO A 152 -23.39 13.19 5.25
C PRO A 152 -23.24 14.01 3.97
N ARG A 153 -23.59 15.30 4.02
CA ARG A 153 -23.56 16.21 2.87
C ARG A 153 -22.24 16.20 2.10
N TRP A 154 -21.10 16.12 2.78
CA TRP A 154 -19.80 16.06 2.11
C TRP A 154 -19.63 14.78 1.30
N ALA A 155 -20.18 13.64 1.77
CA ALA A 155 -20.14 12.38 1.05
C ALA A 155 -21.03 12.46 -0.20
N SER A 156 -22.24 13.02 -0.09
CA SER A 156 -23.12 13.23 -1.24
C SER A 156 -22.48 14.10 -2.33
N VAL A 157 -21.76 15.16 -1.94
CA VAL A 157 -21.03 16.02 -2.90
C VAL A 157 -19.94 15.23 -3.64
N LEU A 158 -19.20 14.38 -2.93
CA LEU A 158 -18.16 13.54 -3.54
C LEU A 158 -18.74 12.47 -4.46
N ILE A 159 -19.87 11.86 -4.07
CA ILE A 159 -20.60 10.91 -4.90
C ILE A 159 -21.04 11.57 -6.20
N GLU A 160 -21.67 12.75 -6.12
CA GLU A 160 -22.13 13.46 -7.30
C GLU A 160 -20.97 13.88 -8.20
N TRP A 161 -19.86 14.35 -7.61
CA TRP A 161 -18.65 14.64 -8.36
C TRP A 161 -18.13 13.43 -9.15
N VAL A 162 -18.10 12.23 -8.56
CA VAL A 162 -17.73 11.01 -9.29
C VAL A 162 -18.73 10.72 -10.41
N ARG A 163 -20.04 10.84 -10.15
CA ARG A 163 -21.07 10.60 -11.17
C ARG A 163 -20.91 11.50 -12.38
N GLU A 164 -20.69 12.79 -12.15
CA GLU A 164 -20.45 13.78 -13.20
C GLU A 164 -19.16 13.49 -13.99
N ASN A 165 -18.15 12.92 -13.32
CA ASN A 165 -16.84 12.58 -13.88
C ASN A 165 -16.68 11.09 -14.28
N THR A 166 -17.79 10.37 -14.44
CA THR A 166 -17.80 8.97 -14.92
C THR A 166 -18.30 8.88 -16.36
N ASP A 167 -17.55 8.16 -17.18
CA ASP A 167 -17.93 7.77 -18.54
C ASP A 167 -18.51 6.36 -18.60
N PHE A 168 -19.40 6.16 -19.58
CA PHE A 168 -20.07 4.91 -19.89
C PHE A 168 -19.43 4.28 -21.12
N LEU A 169 -18.65 3.22 -20.96
CA LEU A 169 -17.89 2.63 -22.08
C LEU A 169 -18.77 1.85 -23.06
N SER A 170 -20.01 1.55 -22.68
CA SER A 170 -21.03 1.03 -23.58
C SER A 170 -21.47 2.05 -24.64
N ASP A 171 -21.37 3.36 -24.36
CA ASP A 171 -21.75 4.46 -25.27
C ASP A 171 -20.62 4.74 -26.27
N LYS A 172 -20.55 3.93 -27.33
CA LYS A 172 -19.52 4.03 -28.39
C LYS A 172 -19.52 5.35 -29.16
N GLU A 173 -20.61 6.11 -29.11
CA GLU A 173 -20.76 7.38 -29.83
C GLU A 173 -20.20 8.59 -29.07
N ARG A 174 -19.94 8.46 -27.75
CA ARG A 174 -19.59 9.61 -26.91
C ARG A 174 -18.72 9.21 -25.71
N ILE A 175 -17.45 8.90 -25.97
CA ILE A 175 -16.43 8.79 -24.91
C ILE A 175 -15.93 10.21 -24.62
N ASP A 176 -16.46 10.84 -23.58
CA ASP A 176 -16.11 12.21 -23.19
C ASP A 176 -14.72 12.31 -22.50
N ARG A 177 -14.03 11.17 -22.32
CA ARG A 177 -12.70 11.01 -21.70
C ARG A 177 -12.64 11.58 -20.28
N LYS A 178 -13.64 11.26 -19.48
CA LYS A 178 -13.72 11.64 -18.08
C LYS A 178 -12.74 10.84 -17.22
N LEU A 179 -12.62 11.26 -15.96
CA LEU A 179 -11.65 10.71 -15.00
C LEU A 179 -11.92 9.25 -14.65
N PHE A 180 -13.19 8.85 -14.61
CA PHE A 180 -13.60 7.51 -14.27
C PHE A 180 -14.35 6.84 -15.41
N SER A 181 -14.41 5.51 -15.37
CA SER A 181 -15.19 4.74 -16.33
C SER A 181 -15.93 3.61 -15.63
N VAL A 182 -17.12 3.31 -16.14
CA VAL A 182 -17.86 2.09 -15.80
C VAL A 182 -18.02 1.28 -17.07
N TYR A 183 -17.77 -0.02 -16.97
CA TYR A 183 -18.17 -0.95 -18.01
C TYR A 183 -18.80 -2.19 -17.40
N ILE A 184 -20.11 -2.38 -17.62
CA ILE A 184 -20.80 -3.59 -17.17
C ILE A 184 -20.93 -4.53 -18.36
N LYS A 185 -20.13 -5.59 -18.38
CA LYS A 185 -20.23 -6.60 -19.45
C LYS A 185 -21.24 -7.68 -19.09
N PRO A 186 -21.89 -8.30 -20.09
CA PRO A 186 -22.66 -9.53 -19.87
C PRO A 186 -21.82 -10.69 -19.29
N SER A 187 -20.49 -10.63 -19.42
CA SER A 187 -19.56 -11.58 -18.79
C SER A 187 -19.32 -11.33 -17.30
N ASP A 188 -19.62 -10.13 -16.80
CA ASP A 188 -19.46 -9.77 -15.39
C ASP A 188 -20.74 -10.16 -14.65
N THR A 189 -20.80 -11.42 -14.25
CA THR A 189 -22.04 -12.05 -13.75
C THR A 189 -22.62 -11.36 -12.51
N GLU A 190 -21.81 -10.75 -11.65
CA GLU A 190 -22.27 -10.20 -10.38
C GLU A 190 -22.98 -8.85 -10.54
N LEU A 191 -22.34 -7.88 -11.18
CA LEU A 191 -22.93 -6.56 -11.44
C LEU A 191 -24.06 -6.63 -12.47
N TYR A 192 -23.91 -7.45 -13.51
CA TYR A 192 -24.92 -7.59 -14.57
C TYR A 192 -26.21 -8.27 -14.08
N GLN A 193 -26.13 -9.11 -13.03
CA GLN A 193 -27.33 -9.68 -12.39
C GLN A 193 -28.15 -8.64 -11.63
N LEU A 194 -27.50 -7.59 -11.12
CA LEU A 194 -28.14 -6.55 -10.31
C LEU A 194 -28.60 -5.35 -11.14
N TYR A 195 -27.87 -5.02 -12.20
CA TYR A 195 -28.11 -3.83 -13.01
C TYR A 195 -28.03 -4.16 -14.49
N THR A 196 -29.05 -3.74 -15.24
CA THR A 196 -29.14 -3.97 -16.69
C THR A 196 -28.36 -2.94 -17.49
N SER A 197 -28.04 -1.79 -16.89
CA SER A 197 -27.25 -0.73 -17.51
C SER A 197 -26.30 -0.03 -16.54
N GLU A 198 -25.23 0.53 -17.07
CA GLU A 198 -24.23 1.30 -16.31
C GLU A 198 -24.83 2.55 -15.65
N ARG A 199 -25.81 3.16 -16.32
CA ARG A 199 -26.56 4.32 -15.82
C ARG A 199 -27.45 3.95 -14.64
N GLU A 200 -28.13 2.80 -14.71
CA GLU A 200 -28.94 2.26 -13.61
C GLU A 200 -28.07 1.96 -12.39
N PHE A 201 -26.93 1.31 -12.60
CA PHE A 201 -25.94 1.07 -11.54
C PHE A 201 -25.52 2.38 -10.87
N LEU A 202 -25.06 3.37 -11.64
CA LEU A 202 -24.52 4.61 -11.09
C LEU A 202 -25.58 5.47 -10.36
N ALA A 203 -26.85 5.38 -10.79
CA ALA A 203 -27.98 6.04 -10.15
C ALA A 203 -28.46 5.34 -8.87
N SER A 204 -28.10 4.06 -8.67
CA SER A 204 -28.53 3.29 -7.50
C SER A 204 -27.81 3.70 -6.19
N SER A 205 -28.34 3.24 -5.05
CA SER A 205 -27.68 3.39 -3.74
C SER A 205 -26.30 2.74 -3.72
N PHE A 206 -26.15 1.59 -4.40
CA PHE A 206 -24.88 0.88 -4.48
C PHE A 206 -23.86 1.60 -5.36
N GLY A 207 -24.34 2.22 -6.45
CA GLY A 207 -23.52 3.13 -7.27
C GLY A 207 -23.03 4.32 -6.45
N GLY A 208 -23.86 4.86 -5.56
CA GLY A 208 -23.45 5.89 -4.59
C GLY A 208 -22.37 5.41 -3.61
N ALA A 209 -22.56 4.24 -3.00
CA ALA A 209 -21.55 3.64 -2.11
C ALA A 209 -20.23 3.37 -2.85
N THR A 210 -20.30 2.84 -4.07
CA THR A 210 -19.14 2.59 -4.94
C THR A 210 -18.42 3.87 -5.31
N ALA A 211 -19.15 4.91 -5.68
CA ALA A 211 -18.57 6.21 -6.00
C ALA A 211 -17.79 6.78 -4.80
N LEU A 212 -18.36 6.74 -3.60
CA LEU A 212 -17.66 7.20 -2.40
C LEU A 212 -16.42 6.36 -2.08
N PHE A 213 -16.51 5.03 -2.21
CA PHE A 213 -15.37 4.14 -2.03
C PHE A 213 -14.26 4.41 -3.04
N GLN A 214 -14.62 4.64 -4.30
CA GLN A 214 -13.71 5.00 -5.37
C GLN A 214 -12.96 6.30 -5.07
N VAL A 215 -13.62 7.31 -4.49
CA VAL A 215 -12.96 8.54 -4.04
C VAL A 215 -11.84 8.22 -3.06
N PHE A 216 -12.14 7.48 -1.98
CA PHE A 216 -11.10 7.14 -1.00
C PHE A 216 -9.94 6.39 -1.64
N ARG A 217 -10.22 5.44 -2.52
CA ARG A 217 -9.19 4.67 -3.24
C ARG A 217 -8.32 5.56 -4.12
N SER A 218 -8.93 6.39 -4.97
CA SER A 218 -8.19 7.26 -5.90
C SER A 218 -7.40 8.35 -5.18
N PHE A 219 -7.94 8.96 -4.12
CA PHE A 219 -7.22 9.98 -3.34
C PHE A 219 -6.09 9.39 -2.49
N CYS A 220 -6.27 8.18 -1.95
CA CYS A 220 -5.23 7.51 -1.18
C CYS A 220 -4.17 6.83 -2.06
N PHE A 221 -4.44 6.58 -3.35
CA PHE A 221 -3.50 5.89 -4.24
C PHE A 221 -2.08 6.49 -4.26
N PRO A 222 -1.87 7.82 -4.42
CA PRO A 222 -0.53 8.40 -4.33
C PRO A 222 0.14 8.19 -2.97
N LEU A 223 -0.64 8.22 -1.89
CA LEU A 223 -0.13 7.99 -0.52
C LEU A 223 0.27 6.53 -0.31
N ILE A 224 -0.48 5.59 -0.88
CA ILE A 224 -0.16 4.16 -0.89
C ILE A 224 1.14 3.92 -1.64
N LEU A 225 1.28 4.49 -2.86
CA LEU A 225 2.52 4.40 -3.63
C LEU A 225 3.71 4.96 -2.86
N PHE A 226 3.55 6.12 -2.22
CA PHE A 226 4.60 6.72 -1.40
C PHE A 226 4.97 5.85 -0.20
N ALA A 227 3.98 5.30 0.51
CA ALA A 227 4.20 4.43 1.66
C ALA A 227 4.92 3.14 1.26
N PHE A 228 4.45 2.46 0.21
CA PHE A 228 5.13 1.29 -0.32
C PHE A 228 6.55 1.64 -0.78
N ALA A 229 6.75 2.74 -1.52
CA ALA A 229 8.09 3.16 -1.97
C ALA A 229 9.03 3.35 -0.77
N THR A 230 8.55 4.02 0.28
CA THR A 230 9.33 4.23 1.51
C THR A 230 9.79 2.92 2.15
N ILE A 231 8.99 1.85 2.04
CA ILE A 231 9.26 0.53 2.63
C ILE A 231 10.13 -0.35 1.73
N ILE A 232 9.79 -0.46 0.44
CA ILE A 232 10.33 -1.50 -0.45
C ILE A 232 11.50 -1.02 -1.31
N TRP A 233 11.73 0.29 -1.45
CA TRP A 233 12.72 0.82 -2.39
C TRP A 233 14.15 0.30 -2.14
N ARG A 234 14.56 0.22 -0.87
CA ARG A 234 15.87 -0.30 -0.46
C ARG A 234 15.97 -1.83 -0.52
N PRO A 235 14.99 -2.60 0.00
CA PRO A 235 14.92 -4.04 -0.25
C PRO A 235 15.05 -4.40 -1.74
N LEU A 236 14.41 -3.63 -2.63
CA LEU A 236 14.53 -3.84 -4.08
C LEU A 236 15.94 -3.61 -4.61
N ASP A 237 16.68 -2.62 -4.09
CA ASP A 237 18.10 -2.42 -4.45
C ASP A 237 18.95 -3.62 -4.05
N TRP A 238 18.77 -4.13 -2.83
CA TRP A 238 19.53 -5.25 -2.30
C TRP A 238 19.21 -6.58 -2.98
N LEU A 239 17.97 -6.76 -3.45
CA LEU A 239 17.56 -7.93 -4.25
C LEU A 239 18.13 -7.91 -5.69
N GLY A 240 19.04 -6.98 -5.99
CA GLY A 240 19.70 -6.88 -7.28
C GLY A 240 19.10 -5.85 -8.22
N GLY A 241 18.14 -5.03 -7.76
CA GLY A 241 17.54 -3.94 -8.55
C GLY A 241 18.58 -2.94 -9.09
N LEU A 242 19.69 -2.76 -8.37
CA LEU A 242 20.81 -1.90 -8.80
C LEU A 242 21.43 -2.32 -10.13
N SER A 243 21.40 -3.62 -10.47
CA SER A 243 21.99 -4.15 -11.70
C SER A 243 21.18 -3.82 -12.96
N ILE A 244 19.90 -3.52 -12.78
CA ILE A 244 18.93 -3.21 -13.85
C ILE A 244 18.63 -1.70 -13.88
N ASP A 245 19.08 -0.98 -12.85
CA ASP A 245 18.87 0.45 -12.71
C ASP A 245 19.51 1.23 -13.87
N PRO A 246 18.73 2.07 -14.58
CA PRO A 246 19.28 2.86 -15.69
C PRO A 246 20.47 3.75 -15.32
N ARG A 247 20.62 4.10 -14.03
CA ARG A 247 21.75 4.91 -13.53
C ARG A 247 23.10 4.19 -13.62
N ASN A 248 23.10 2.86 -13.65
CA ASN A 248 24.31 2.03 -13.60
C ASN A 248 24.60 1.32 -14.94
N ILE A 249 24.14 1.89 -16.06
CA ILE A 249 24.35 1.29 -17.39
C ILE A 249 25.79 1.47 -17.82
N HIS A 250 26.52 0.35 -17.92
CA HIS A 250 27.93 0.32 -18.37
C HIS A 250 28.13 -0.40 -19.72
N SER A 251 27.08 -1.02 -20.28
CA SER A 251 27.18 -1.79 -21.53
C SER A 251 25.89 -1.71 -22.35
N VAL A 252 26.01 -1.97 -23.66
CA VAL A 252 24.86 -2.04 -24.59
C VAL A 252 23.86 -3.11 -24.15
N GLY A 253 24.33 -4.25 -23.64
CA GLY A 253 23.46 -5.31 -23.12
C GLY A 253 22.64 -4.86 -21.91
N SER A 254 23.27 -4.17 -20.95
CA SER A 254 22.59 -3.58 -19.79
C SER A 254 21.59 -2.49 -20.21
N PHE A 255 21.93 -1.69 -21.22
CA PHE A 255 21.02 -0.69 -21.79
C PHE A 255 19.74 -1.32 -22.38
N ILE A 256 19.90 -2.35 -23.22
CA ILE A 256 18.75 -3.05 -23.84
C ILE A 256 17.89 -3.70 -22.76
N PHE A 257 18.52 -4.41 -21.81
CA PHE A 257 17.80 -5.10 -20.75
C PHE A 257 17.03 -4.12 -19.85
N SER A 258 17.67 -3.02 -19.42
CA SER A 258 17.02 -1.98 -18.63
C SER A 258 15.87 -1.31 -19.40
N SER A 259 16.00 -1.10 -20.71
CA SER A 259 14.94 -0.55 -21.57
C SER A 259 13.73 -1.47 -21.66
N VAL A 260 13.94 -2.78 -21.88
CA VAL A 260 12.87 -3.79 -21.91
C VAL A 260 12.20 -3.91 -20.54
N ALA A 261 12.98 -3.96 -19.47
CA ALA A 261 12.46 -3.99 -18.10
C ALA A 261 11.62 -2.75 -17.79
N THR A 262 12.07 -1.55 -18.19
CA THR A 262 11.31 -0.31 -18.03
C THR A 262 9.97 -0.37 -18.74
N LEU A 263 9.95 -0.84 -19.98
CA LEU A 263 8.71 -0.96 -20.74
C LEU A 263 7.73 -1.92 -20.04
N ALA A 264 8.20 -3.10 -19.63
CA ALA A 264 7.37 -4.08 -18.92
C ALA A 264 6.80 -3.52 -17.61
N MET A 265 7.63 -2.87 -16.79
CA MET A 265 7.20 -2.27 -15.52
C MET A 265 6.23 -1.11 -15.75
N THR A 266 6.45 -0.29 -16.79
CA THR A 266 5.55 0.82 -17.15
C THR A 266 4.17 0.31 -17.59
N LEU A 267 4.12 -0.79 -18.36
CA LEU A 267 2.85 -1.41 -18.74
C LEU A 267 2.08 -1.93 -17.51
N LEU A 268 2.77 -2.57 -16.56
CA LEU A 268 2.16 -3.00 -15.30
C LEU A 268 1.69 -1.81 -14.46
N PHE A 269 2.45 -0.71 -14.44
CA PHE A 269 2.03 0.52 -13.78
C PHE A 269 0.76 1.11 -14.40
N LEU A 270 0.63 1.10 -15.72
CA LEU A 270 -0.60 1.50 -16.41
C LEU A 270 -1.78 0.61 -16.01
N SER A 271 -1.59 -0.71 -15.87
CA SER A 271 -2.63 -1.61 -15.37
C SER A 271 -3.10 -1.23 -13.96
N VAL A 272 -2.19 -0.83 -13.07
CA VAL A 272 -2.54 -0.32 -11.74
C VAL A 272 -3.34 0.98 -11.86
N ILE A 273 -2.93 1.91 -12.72
CA ILE A 273 -3.69 3.16 -12.95
C ILE A 273 -5.11 2.85 -13.43
N PHE A 274 -5.27 1.95 -14.40
CA PHE A 274 -6.59 1.54 -14.88
C PHE A 274 -7.44 0.96 -13.75
N TYR A 275 -6.89 0.10 -12.90
CA TYR A 275 -7.60 -0.44 -11.74
C TYR A 275 -8.19 0.63 -10.80
N PHE A 276 -7.58 1.84 -10.74
CA PHE A 276 -8.10 2.98 -9.97
C PHE A 276 -9.00 3.94 -10.77
N ILE A 277 -9.23 3.71 -12.06
CA ILE A 277 -10.12 4.48 -12.93
C ILE A 277 -11.47 3.78 -13.11
N PHE A 278 -11.48 2.44 -13.11
CA PHE A 278 -12.68 1.63 -13.32
C PHE A 278 -13.52 1.46 -12.05
N LEU A 279 -14.74 1.97 -12.05
CA LEU A 279 -15.67 1.88 -10.91
C LEU A 279 -16.21 0.46 -10.69
N ASP A 280 -16.40 -0.31 -11.76
CA ASP A 280 -16.86 -1.70 -11.70
C ASP A 280 -15.92 -2.57 -10.85
N MET A 281 -14.60 -2.36 -10.97
CA MET A 281 -13.60 -3.00 -10.11
C MET A 281 -13.80 -2.67 -8.63
N SER A 282 -14.11 -1.42 -8.31
CA SER A 282 -14.40 -1.00 -6.93
C SER A 282 -15.73 -1.54 -6.42
N ALA A 283 -16.74 -1.68 -7.28
CA ALA A 283 -18.01 -2.28 -6.92
C ALA A 283 -17.85 -3.76 -6.53
N VAL A 284 -17.04 -4.53 -7.27
CA VAL A 284 -16.78 -5.95 -6.94
C VAL A 284 -16.18 -6.09 -5.54
N LEU A 285 -15.28 -5.19 -5.13
CA LEU A 285 -14.70 -5.19 -3.79
C LEU A 285 -15.72 -4.89 -2.68
N LEU A 286 -16.79 -4.17 -2.99
CA LEU A 286 -17.81 -3.78 -2.03
C LEU A 286 -18.86 -4.86 -1.75
N PHE A 287 -18.90 -5.94 -2.52
CA PHE A 287 -19.89 -7.01 -2.31
C PHE A 287 -19.80 -7.61 -0.91
N ASP A 288 -18.59 -7.99 -0.51
CA ASP A 288 -18.31 -8.45 0.84
C ASP A 288 -16.79 -8.49 1.11
N LYS A 289 -16.43 -8.82 2.36
CA LYS A 289 -15.04 -9.00 2.79
C LYS A 289 -14.31 -10.09 2.01
N GLN A 290 -15.00 -11.12 1.50
CA GLN A 290 -14.39 -12.22 0.77
C GLN A 290 -13.96 -11.78 -0.63
N HIS A 291 -14.76 -10.99 -1.34
CA HIS A 291 -14.38 -10.41 -2.62
C HIS A 291 -13.19 -9.47 -2.48
N TRP A 292 -13.18 -8.64 -1.42
CA TRP A 292 -12.03 -7.82 -1.08
C TRP A 292 -10.79 -8.67 -0.80
N ALA A 293 -10.90 -9.75 0.00
CA ALA A 293 -9.79 -10.63 0.33
C ALA A 293 -9.26 -11.39 -0.89
N ASN A 294 -10.13 -11.88 -1.77
CA ASN A 294 -9.77 -12.54 -3.03
C ASN A 294 -9.01 -11.58 -3.95
N SER A 295 -9.38 -10.31 -3.92
CA SER A 295 -8.74 -9.27 -4.73
C SER A 295 -7.50 -8.68 -4.07
N PHE A 296 -7.23 -8.99 -2.79
CA PHE A 296 -6.13 -8.39 -2.04
C PHE A 296 -4.76 -8.68 -2.67
N SER A 297 -4.61 -9.81 -3.37
CA SER A 297 -3.38 -10.13 -4.11
C SER A 297 -3.05 -9.12 -5.21
N TRP A 298 -4.03 -8.40 -5.75
CA TRP A 298 -3.78 -7.33 -6.73
C TRP A 298 -2.94 -6.20 -6.16
N ASN A 299 -2.87 -6.03 -4.84
CA ASN A 299 -1.98 -5.06 -4.20
C ASN A 299 -0.49 -5.38 -4.45
N PHE A 300 -0.12 -6.62 -4.81
CA PHE A 300 1.26 -6.92 -5.26
C PHE A 300 1.65 -6.13 -6.52
N ALA A 301 0.67 -5.68 -7.32
CA ALA A 301 0.94 -4.84 -8.48
C ALA A 301 1.56 -3.49 -8.11
N PHE A 302 1.38 -3.00 -6.88
CA PHE A 302 2.06 -1.78 -6.40
C PHE A 302 3.59 -1.92 -6.37
N VAL A 303 4.11 -3.13 -6.19
CA VAL A 303 5.57 -3.37 -6.25
C VAL A 303 6.09 -3.04 -7.65
N PHE A 304 5.37 -3.48 -8.69
CA PHE A 304 5.72 -3.18 -10.08
C PHE A 304 5.53 -1.69 -10.41
N ALA A 305 4.50 -1.04 -9.84
CA ALA A 305 4.33 0.41 -9.97
C ALA A 305 5.54 1.18 -9.44
N ILE A 306 6.08 0.77 -8.29
CA ILE A 306 7.26 1.42 -7.69
C ILE A 306 8.52 1.17 -8.50
N LEU A 307 8.69 -0.06 -9.01
CA LEU A 307 9.76 -0.36 -9.94
C LEU A 307 9.67 0.51 -11.20
N ALA A 308 8.49 0.70 -11.76
CA ALA A 308 8.29 1.58 -12.91
C ALA A 308 8.72 3.02 -12.60
N ILE A 309 8.26 3.58 -11.48
CA ILE A 309 8.62 4.94 -11.03
C ILE A 309 10.15 5.06 -10.87
N LYS A 310 10.78 4.07 -10.24
CA LYS A 310 12.23 4.03 -10.02
C LYS A 310 13.00 4.03 -11.34
N PHE A 311 12.58 3.22 -12.31
CA PHE A 311 13.23 3.13 -13.61
C PHE A 311 13.03 4.40 -14.42
N ILE A 312 11.82 4.97 -14.44
CA ILE A 312 11.55 6.26 -15.11
C ILE A 312 12.44 7.37 -14.54
N TYR A 313 12.55 7.44 -13.20
CA TYR A 313 13.45 8.37 -12.53
C TYR A 313 14.93 8.10 -12.87
N GLY A 314 15.33 6.83 -12.91
CA GLY A 314 16.68 6.43 -13.31
C GLY A 314 17.04 6.88 -14.72
N TRP A 315 16.12 6.71 -15.68
CA TRP A 315 16.30 7.20 -17.05
C TRP A 315 16.43 8.72 -17.11
N PHE A 316 15.62 9.45 -16.35
CA PHE A 316 15.71 10.90 -16.28
C PHE A 316 17.12 11.34 -15.85
N LEU A 317 17.69 10.71 -14.82
CA LEU A 317 19.05 11.00 -14.37
C LEU A 317 20.12 10.58 -15.39
N PHE A 318 19.98 9.38 -15.98
CA PHE A 318 20.89 8.90 -17.01
C PHE A 318 20.99 9.88 -18.19
N TRP A 319 19.85 10.35 -18.71
CA TRP A 319 19.83 11.31 -19.81
C TRP A 319 20.35 12.68 -19.40
N ARG A 320 20.03 13.14 -18.18
CA ARG A 320 20.58 14.39 -17.64
C ARG A 320 22.11 14.34 -17.61
N ASP A 321 22.68 13.27 -17.07
CA ASP A 321 24.13 13.16 -16.91
C ASP A 321 24.82 13.01 -18.28
N MET A 322 24.22 12.25 -19.21
CA MET A 322 24.72 12.13 -20.57
C MET A 322 24.71 13.46 -21.36
N LEU A 323 23.66 14.26 -21.19
CA LEU A 323 23.45 15.50 -21.96
C LEU A 323 24.16 16.72 -21.35
N PHE A 324 24.27 16.78 -20.02
CA PHE A 324 24.74 17.98 -19.31
C PHE A 324 26.10 17.82 -18.59
N HIS A 325 26.65 16.61 -18.46
CA HIS A 325 27.97 16.36 -17.84
C HIS A 325 28.99 15.79 -18.84
N ARG A 326 28.90 16.17 -20.11
CA ARG A 326 29.96 15.93 -21.10
C ARG A 326 31.04 17.01 -21.05
#